data_AF-A0AAF3EIU8-F1
#
_entry.id   AF-A0AAF3EIU8-F1
#
_cell.length_a   1.000
_cell.length_b   1.000
_cell.length_c   1.000
_cell.angle_alpha   90.00
_cell.angle_beta   90.00
_cell.angle_gamma   90.00
#
_symmetry.space_group_name_H-M   'P 1'
#
loop_
_entity.id
_entity.type
_entity.pdbx_description
1 polymer ?
#
loop_
_entity_poly.entity_id
_entity_poly.type
_entity_poly.pdbx_seq_one_letter_code
_entity_poly.pdbx_strand_id
1 'polypeptide(L)'
;METSTSRHQLEHFLQTLQPKQENLDSASLMQSFHEDLSVTESIMYTGYDSIVDLCVQSVMASARNMTTDQLKALLEDDAQMEAMIDGLSQIRNVPQDKKTELAQNKSLAEWNLAQEPRINQLKAQVKVTHANAQQLKQEVEGLKSQLDKTSTDRSLETTSALLQVEVQKADEEAEELARQFEDGALSADVFIKGFLEKKKLAHTRKIKSEKLANLLQDQLFNTPMGGRSTSMVQPPYPTAYPDIPQPNVNRHSLW
;
A
#
# COMPACT_ATOMS: atom_id res chain seq x y z
N MET A 1 -27.38 -2.02 -2.84
CA MET A 1 -26.42 -3.06 -3.30
C MET A 1 -24.99 -2.52 -3.39
N GLU A 2 -24.77 -1.26 -3.78
CA GLU A 2 -23.43 -0.64 -3.88
C GLU A 2 -22.67 -0.51 -2.55
N THR A 3 -23.37 -0.38 -1.43
CA THR A 3 -22.76 -0.28 -0.09
C THR A 3 -22.05 -1.57 0.36
N SER A 4 -22.50 -2.74 -0.11
CA SER A 4 -21.82 -4.02 0.13
C SER A 4 -20.55 -4.13 -0.69
N THR A 5 -20.58 -3.69 -1.95
CA THR A 5 -19.42 -3.69 -2.84
C THR A 5 -18.32 -2.77 -2.33
N SER A 6 -18.67 -1.54 -1.92
CA SER A 6 -17.69 -0.59 -1.38
C SER A 6 -17.11 -1.03 -0.03
N ARG A 7 -17.91 -1.71 0.81
CA ARG A 7 -17.42 -2.29 2.08
C ARG A 7 -16.47 -3.46 1.83
N HIS A 8 -16.79 -4.32 0.86
CA HIS A 8 -15.94 -5.46 0.52
C HIS A 8 -14.62 -5.01 -0.15
N GLN A 9 -14.65 -3.95 -0.95
CA GLN A 9 -13.45 -3.32 -1.50
C GLN A 9 -12.60 -2.65 -0.41
N LEU A 10 -13.23 -2.05 0.61
CA LEU A 10 -12.54 -1.50 1.77
C LEU A 10 -11.91 -2.58 2.65
N GLU A 11 -12.61 -3.69 2.90
CA GLU A 11 -12.05 -4.83 3.62
C GLU A 11 -10.90 -5.46 2.87
N HIS A 12 -11.02 -5.65 1.55
CA HIS A 12 -9.92 -6.14 0.71
C HIS A 12 -8.72 -5.19 0.74
N PHE A 13 -8.94 -3.87 0.64
CA PHE A 13 -7.87 -2.87 0.69
C PHE A 13 -7.19 -2.78 2.08
N LEU A 14 -7.96 -2.94 3.16
CA LEU A 14 -7.43 -3.02 4.52
C LEU A 14 -6.64 -4.33 4.75
N GLN A 15 -7.06 -5.44 4.13
CA GLN A 15 -6.31 -6.71 4.13
C GLN A 15 -4.96 -6.56 3.40
N THR A 16 -4.90 -5.76 2.33
CA THR A 16 -3.65 -5.46 1.60
C THR A 16 -2.73 -4.50 2.35
N LEU A 17 -3.27 -3.69 3.27
CA LEU A 17 -2.54 -2.72 4.09
C LEU A 17 -2.10 -3.24 5.47
N GLN A 18 -2.58 -4.41 5.90
CA GLN A 18 -1.86 -5.12 6.96
C GLN A 18 -0.42 -5.28 6.47
N PRO A 19 0.59 -4.99 7.30
CA PRO A 19 1.94 -5.37 6.95
C PRO A 19 1.85 -6.86 6.62
N LYS A 20 2.18 -7.24 5.38
CA LYS A 20 2.78 -8.54 5.18
C LYS A 20 3.97 -8.51 6.14
N GLN A 21 3.77 -8.99 7.35
CA GLN A 21 4.78 -9.81 7.95
C GLN A 21 4.97 -10.89 6.90
N GLU A 22 5.90 -10.64 5.97
CA GLU A 22 6.86 -11.66 5.66
C GLU A 22 7.40 -12.09 7.02
N ASN A 23 6.64 -12.98 7.67
CA ASN A 23 7.22 -14.12 8.30
C ASN A 23 8.08 -14.68 7.17
N LEU A 24 9.32 -14.23 7.13
CA LEU A 24 10.41 -15.00 6.56
C LEU A 24 10.36 -16.27 7.38
N ASP A 25 9.47 -17.19 6.96
CA ASP A 25 9.31 -18.49 7.56
C ASP A 25 10.72 -19.04 7.61
N SER A 26 11.11 -19.56 8.77
CA SER A 26 12.44 -20.13 8.93
C SER A 26 12.70 -21.17 7.84
N ALA A 27 11.64 -21.83 7.35
CA ALA A 27 11.66 -22.69 6.17
C ALA A 27 11.94 -21.93 4.85
N SER A 28 11.31 -20.79 4.57
CA SER A 28 11.61 -19.98 3.37
C SER A 28 13.01 -19.37 3.42
N LEU A 29 13.49 -18.95 4.59
CA LEU A 29 14.85 -18.45 4.76
C LEU A 29 15.88 -19.58 4.61
N MET A 30 15.61 -20.77 5.17
CA MET A 30 16.44 -21.97 4.97
C MET A 30 16.42 -22.42 3.50
N GLN A 31 15.28 -22.31 2.81
CA GLN A 31 15.15 -22.64 1.40
C GLN A 31 15.94 -21.66 0.53
N SER A 32 15.87 -20.35 0.81
CA SER A 32 16.69 -19.36 0.10
C SER A 32 18.19 -19.57 0.38
N PHE A 33 18.58 -19.85 1.63
CA PHE A 33 19.96 -20.18 1.96
C PHE A 33 20.44 -21.47 1.28
N HIS A 34 19.58 -22.49 1.17
CA HIS A 34 19.90 -23.74 0.48
C HIS A 34 20.01 -23.55 -1.04
N GLU A 35 19.12 -22.76 -1.64
CA GLU A 35 19.19 -22.38 -3.05
C GLU A 35 20.46 -21.56 -3.33
N ASP A 36 20.76 -20.55 -2.51
CA ASP A 36 21.99 -19.75 -2.62
C ASP A 36 23.25 -20.61 -2.44
N LEU A 37 23.24 -21.59 -1.52
CA LEU A 37 24.35 -22.52 -1.31
C LEU A 37 24.52 -23.46 -2.51
N SER A 38 23.42 -23.96 -3.09
CA SER A 38 23.47 -24.82 -4.27
C SER A 38 23.95 -24.08 -5.52
N VAL A 39 23.56 -22.82 -5.68
CA VAL A 39 24.00 -21.95 -6.79
C VAL A 39 25.48 -21.62 -6.62
N THR A 40 25.94 -21.31 -5.41
CA THR A 40 27.36 -21.04 -5.14
C THR A 40 28.22 -22.29 -5.31
N GLU A 41 27.78 -23.46 -4.85
CA GLU A 41 28.45 -24.73 -5.13
C GLU A 41 28.51 -25.00 -6.64
N SER A 42 27.40 -24.85 -7.36
CA SER A 42 27.37 -25.06 -8.81
C SER A 42 28.27 -24.08 -9.57
N ILE A 43 28.35 -22.80 -9.16
CA ILE A 43 29.23 -21.79 -9.76
C ILE A 43 30.70 -22.12 -9.47
N MET A 44 31.01 -22.60 -8.27
CA MET A 44 32.36 -23.03 -7.92
C MET A 44 32.79 -24.23 -8.77
N TYR A 45 31.99 -25.30 -8.84
CA TYR A 45 32.33 -26.51 -9.60
C TYR A 45 32.48 -26.23 -11.10
N THR A 46 31.58 -25.46 -11.72
CA THR A 46 31.70 -25.12 -13.14
C THR A 46 32.88 -24.19 -13.45
N GLY A 47 33.23 -23.30 -12.51
CA GLY A 47 34.41 -22.44 -12.62
C GLY A 47 35.72 -23.23 -12.55
N TYR A 48 35.82 -24.20 -11.64
CA TYR A 48 37.02 -25.04 -11.52
C TYR A 48 37.22 -25.98 -12.71
N ASP A 49 36.16 -26.64 -13.20
CA ASP A 49 36.25 -27.50 -14.38
C ASP A 49 36.69 -26.71 -15.64
N SER A 50 36.20 -25.48 -15.79
CA SER A 50 36.60 -24.60 -16.89
C SER A 50 38.08 -24.20 -16.84
N ILE A 51 38.62 -23.93 -15.64
CA ILE A 51 40.04 -23.60 -15.46
C ILE A 51 40.92 -24.81 -15.74
N VAL A 52 40.51 -26.01 -15.29
CA VAL A 52 41.24 -27.25 -15.55
C VAL A 52 41.31 -27.54 -17.06
N ASP A 53 40.20 -27.42 -17.78
CA ASP A 53 40.17 -27.59 -19.24
C ASP A 53 41.08 -26.59 -19.96
N LEU A 54 41.10 -25.33 -19.52
CA LEU A 54 41.96 -24.29 -20.09
C LEU A 54 43.45 -24.56 -19.80
N CYS A 55 43.77 -25.07 -18.62
CA CYS A 55 45.12 -25.51 -18.26
C CYS A 55 45.57 -26.68 -19.13
N VAL A 56 44.73 -27.71 -19.28
CA VAL A 56 45.01 -28.88 -20.13
C VAL A 56 45.24 -28.46 -21.59
N GLN A 57 44.41 -27.58 -22.13
CA GLN A 57 44.59 -27.04 -23.48
C GLN A 57 45.91 -26.27 -23.63
N SER A 58 46.29 -25.49 -22.63
CA SER A 58 47.54 -24.69 -22.63
C SER A 58 48.78 -25.59 -22.56
N VAL A 59 48.76 -26.63 -21.72
CA VAL A 59 49.84 -27.63 -21.62
C VAL A 59 49.96 -28.40 -22.93
N MET A 60 48.84 -28.87 -23.49
CA MET A 60 48.81 -29.60 -24.76
C MET A 60 49.32 -28.74 -25.93
N ALA A 61 49.01 -27.45 -25.95
CA ALA A 61 49.52 -26.51 -26.96
C ALA A 61 51.04 -26.32 -26.85
N SER A 62 51.58 -26.25 -25.64
CA SER A 62 53.02 -26.12 -25.41
C SER A 62 53.77 -27.43 -25.71
N ALA A 63 53.21 -28.58 -25.34
CA ALA A 63 53.75 -29.91 -25.65
C ALA A 63 53.85 -30.17 -27.16
N ARG A 64 52.90 -29.67 -27.97
CA ARG A 64 52.96 -29.76 -29.44
C ARG A 64 54.17 -29.06 -30.08
N ASN A 65 54.79 -28.12 -29.37
CA ASN A 65 55.94 -27.35 -29.84
C ASN A 65 57.28 -27.90 -29.30
N MET A 66 57.26 -29.01 -28.56
CA MET A 66 58.45 -29.66 -27.99
C MET A 66 58.98 -30.77 -28.90
N THR A 67 60.28 -31.06 -28.81
CA THR A 67 60.91 -32.16 -29.54
C THR A 67 60.67 -33.52 -28.86
N THR A 68 60.84 -34.62 -29.59
CA THR A 68 60.62 -35.98 -29.08
C THR A 68 61.46 -36.31 -27.84
N ASP A 69 62.68 -35.79 -27.75
CA ASP A 69 63.55 -36.01 -26.59
C ASP A 69 63.10 -35.19 -25.37
N GLN A 70 62.57 -33.99 -25.58
CA GLN A 70 61.98 -33.16 -24.53
C GLN A 70 60.66 -33.72 -24.01
N LEU A 71 59.82 -34.29 -24.89
CA LEU A 71 58.57 -34.95 -24.50
C LEU A 71 58.83 -36.23 -23.70
N LYS A 72 59.89 -36.98 -24.02
CA LYS A 72 60.31 -38.14 -23.22
C LYS A 72 60.82 -37.73 -21.84
N ALA A 73 61.64 -36.68 -21.78
CA ALA A 73 62.10 -36.12 -20.51
C ALA A 73 60.93 -35.62 -19.65
N LEU A 74 59.92 -34.98 -20.26
CA LEU A 74 58.71 -34.50 -19.57
C LEU A 74 57.80 -35.65 -19.08
N LEU A 75 57.81 -36.80 -19.78
CA LEU A 75 57.06 -37.99 -19.37
C LEU A 75 57.76 -38.78 -18.26
N GLU A 76 59.08 -38.69 -18.18
CA GLU A 76 59.91 -39.38 -17.17
C GLU A 76 60.12 -38.54 -15.89
N ASP A 77 59.90 -37.22 -15.95
CA ASP A 77 60.11 -36.29 -14.83
C ASP A 77 58.83 -35.52 -14.49
N ASP A 78 58.07 -36.03 -13.51
CA ASP A 78 56.86 -35.39 -12.99
C ASP A 78 57.11 -33.97 -12.48
N ALA A 79 58.32 -33.66 -11.98
CA ALA A 79 58.65 -32.32 -11.50
C ALA A 79 58.75 -31.29 -12.63
N GLN A 80 59.13 -31.71 -13.84
CA GLN A 80 59.09 -30.85 -15.03
C GLN A 80 57.65 -30.58 -15.47
N MET A 81 56.76 -31.56 -15.31
CA MET A 81 55.34 -31.40 -15.60
C MET A 81 54.67 -30.45 -14.59
N GLU A 82 54.94 -30.61 -13.29
CA GLU A 82 54.47 -29.68 -12.25
C GLU A 82 54.99 -28.27 -12.47
N ALA A 83 56.28 -28.09 -12.78
CA ALA A 83 56.85 -26.77 -13.07
C ALA A 83 56.22 -26.10 -14.30
N MET A 84 55.83 -26.89 -15.30
CA MET A 84 55.12 -26.40 -16.49
C MET A 84 53.70 -25.96 -16.15
N ILE A 85 52.99 -26.73 -15.31
CA ILE A 85 51.64 -26.42 -14.81
C ILE A 85 51.67 -25.15 -13.93
N ASP A 86 52.61 -25.04 -12.99
CA ASP A 86 52.78 -23.86 -12.14
C ASP A 86 53.17 -22.60 -12.92
N GLY A 87 53.84 -22.79 -14.07
CA GLY A 87 54.21 -21.73 -14.99
C GLY A 87 53.03 -21.15 -15.80
N LEU A 88 51.89 -21.84 -15.84
CA LEU A 88 50.70 -21.39 -16.57
C LEU A 88 50.13 -20.11 -15.95
N SER A 89 49.81 -19.14 -16.79
CA SER A 89 49.20 -17.89 -16.33
C SER A 89 47.86 -18.13 -15.63
N GLN A 90 47.12 -19.14 -16.06
CA GLN A 90 45.85 -19.55 -15.47
C GLN A 90 46.00 -19.94 -13.99
N ILE A 91 47.07 -20.65 -13.62
CA ILE A 91 47.30 -21.07 -12.23
C ILE A 91 47.99 -19.96 -11.45
N ARG A 92 48.95 -19.27 -12.06
CA ARG A 92 49.72 -18.20 -11.42
C ARG A 92 48.86 -16.99 -11.05
N ASN A 93 47.82 -16.69 -11.83
CA ASN A 93 46.96 -15.52 -11.59
C ASN A 93 45.87 -15.78 -10.53
N VAL A 94 45.47 -17.03 -10.30
CA VAL A 94 44.40 -17.40 -9.33
C VAL A 94 44.58 -16.78 -7.94
N PRO A 95 45.78 -16.79 -7.31
CA PRO A 95 45.96 -16.15 -6.01
C PRO A 95 45.73 -14.63 -6.03
N GLN A 96 46.05 -13.96 -7.13
CA GLN A 96 45.85 -12.52 -7.29
C GLN A 96 44.40 -12.19 -7.62
N ASP A 97 43.76 -12.99 -8.45
CA ASP A 97 42.34 -12.85 -8.79
C ASP A 97 41.49 -13.05 -7.53
N LYS A 98 41.79 -14.08 -6.73
CA LYS A 98 41.17 -14.31 -5.41
C LYS A 98 41.32 -13.11 -4.48
N LYS A 99 42.50 -12.50 -4.39
CA LYS A 99 42.70 -11.30 -3.55
C LYS A 99 41.87 -10.13 -4.04
N THR A 100 41.79 -9.96 -5.35
CA THR A 100 41.02 -8.88 -5.98
C THR A 100 39.53 -9.06 -5.73
N GLU A 101 39.01 -10.27 -5.92
CA GLU A 101 37.60 -10.60 -5.70
C GLU A 101 37.22 -10.50 -4.22
N LEU A 102 38.07 -10.98 -3.30
CA LEU A 102 37.85 -10.82 -1.86
C LEU A 102 37.82 -9.34 -1.45
N ALA A 103 38.70 -8.50 -2.02
CA ALA A 103 38.69 -7.07 -1.77
C ALA A 103 37.43 -6.39 -2.31
N GLN A 104 36.95 -6.80 -3.50
CA GLN A 104 35.69 -6.33 -4.07
C GLN A 104 34.49 -6.76 -3.23
N ASN A 105 34.40 -8.03 -2.85
CA ASN A 105 33.34 -8.56 -2.00
C ASN A 105 33.30 -7.84 -0.65
N LYS A 106 34.48 -7.65 -0.02
CA LYS A 106 34.61 -6.88 1.23
C LYS A 106 34.09 -5.45 1.06
N SER A 107 34.52 -4.76 0.00
CA SER A 107 34.08 -3.37 -0.25
C SER A 107 32.56 -3.29 -0.47
N LEU A 108 31.98 -4.26 -1.17
CA LEU A 108 30.53 -4.36 -1.37
C LEU A 108 29.79 -4.64 -0.07
N ALA A 109 30.29 -5.55 0.77
CA ALA A 109 29.72 -5.85 2.07
C ALA A 109 29.77 -4.62 2.99
N GLU A 110 30.90 -3.91 3.03
CA GLU A 110 31.05 -2.66 3.79
C GLU A 110 30.09 -1.57 3.29
N TRP A 111 29.93 -1.41 1.97
CA TRP A 111 28.97 -0.46 1.41
C TRP A 111 27.52 -0.84 1.74
N ASN A 112 27.14 -2.12 1.63
CA ASN A 112 25.82 -2.61 1.99
C ASN A 112 25.49 -2.34 3.46
N LEU A 113 26.44 -2.64 4.37
CA LEU A 113 26.30 -2.35 5.80
C LEU A 113 26.20 -0.84 6.07
N ALA A 114 26.94 -0.01 5.33
CA ALA A 114 26.87 1.44 5.46
C ALA A 114 25.50 2.01 5.01
N GLN A 115 24.77 1.33 4.13
CA GLN A 115 23.41 1.75 3.72
C GLN A 115 22.33 1.36 4.74
N GLU A 116 22.57 0.33 5.56
CA GLU A 116 21.63 -0.15 6.57
C GLU A 116 21.03 0.95 7.47
N PRO A 117 21.82 1.86 8.09
CA PRO A 117 21.25 2.90 8.96
C PRO A 117 20.30 3.84 8.21
N ARG A 118 20.60 4.21 6.96
CA ARG A 118 19.74 5.05 6.13
C ARG A 118 18.43 4.34 5.80
N ILE A 119 18.50 3.06 5.42
CA ILE A 119 17.31 2.25 5.14
C ILE A 119 16.44 2.11 6.39
N ASN A 120 17.06 1.83 7.54
CA ASN A 120 16.35 1.71 8.81
C ASN A 120 15.68 3.03 9.23
N GLN A 121 16.36 4.16 9.05
CA GLN A 121 15.79 5.48 9.28
C GLN A 121 14.58 5.75 8.38
N LEU A 122 14.69 5.49 7.07
CA LEU A 122 13.58 5.67 6.13
C LEU A 122 12.41 4.75 6.46
N LYS A 123 12.67 3.48 6.78
CA LYS A 123 11.63 2.54 7.25
C LYS A 123 10.92 3.06 8.50
N ALA A 124 11.65 3.60 9.46
CA ALA A 124 11.07 4.20 10.67
C ALA A 124 10.22 5.44 10.34
N GLN A 125 10.70 6.33 9.47
CA GLN A 125 9.95 7.50 9.02
C GLN A 125 8.63 7.10 8.34
N VAL A 126 8.67 6.13 7.42
CA VAL A 126 7.47 5.62 6.75
C VAL A 126 6.47 5.05 7.75
N LYS A 127 6.93 4.28 8.75
CA LYS A 127 6.05 3.77 9.81
C LYS A 127 5.36 4.90 10.59
N VAL A 128 6.12 5.94 10.96
CA VAL A 128 5.59 7.10 11.69
C VAL A 128 4.59 7.88 10.84
N THR A 129 4.94 8.23 9.59
CA THR A 129 4.04 9.00 8.72
C THR A 129 2.78 8.21 8.37
N HIS A 130 2.89 6.90 8.16
CA HIS A 130 1.74 6.03 7.95
C HIS A 130 0.83 5.97 9.19
N ALA A 131 1.39 5.80 10.39
CA ALA A 131 0.61 5.81 11.63
C ALA A 131 -0.13 7.14 11.82
N ASN A 132 0.55 8.27 11.58
CA ASN A 132 -0.07 9.59 11.62
C ASN A 132 -1.20 9.71 10.59
N ALA A 133 -0.98 9.28 9.35
CA ALA A 133 -2.01 9.31 8.30
C ALA A 133 -3.23 8.47 8.67
N GLN A 134 -3.03 7.29 9.28
CA GLN A 134 -4.12 6.45 9.78
C GLN A 134 -4.90 7.13 10.91
N GLN A 135 -4.22 7.80 11.84
CA GLN A 135 -4.87 8.57 12.90
C GLN A 135 -5.71 9.72 12.33
N LEU A 136 -5.13 10.52 11.42
CA LEU A 136 -5.87 11.61 10.76
C LEU A 136 -7.09 11.08 9.98
N LYS A 137 -6.94 9.93 9.31
CA LYS A 137 -8.06 9.29 8.62
C LYS A 137 -9.19 8.94 9.59
N GLN A 138 -8.88 8.33 10.73
CA GLN A 138 -9.87 7.99 11.75
C GLN A 138 -10.55 9.25 12.32
N GLU A 139 -9.80 10.32 12.55
CA GLU A 139 -10.35 11.60 13.00
C GLU A 139 -11.33 12.19 11.96
N VAL A 140 -10.93 12.21 10.69
CA VAL A 140 -11.79 12.68 9.58
C VAL A 140 -13.04 11.82 9.43
N GLU A 141 -12.93 10.50 9.54
CA GLU A 141 -14.07 9.59 9.52
C GLU A 141 -15.02 9.84 10.72
N GLY A 142 -14.46 10.11 11.90
CA GLY A 142 -15.21 10.48 13.09
C GLY A 142 -15.96 11.80 12.92
N LEU A 143 -15.28 12.84 12.43
CA LEU A 143 -15.87 14.15 12.13
C LEU A 143 -16.94 14.04 11.04
N LYS A 144 -16.69 13.25 10.00
CA LYS A 144 -17.67 12.97 8.95
C LYS A 144 -18.92 12.29 9.51
N SER A 145 -18.77 11.28 10.38
CA SER A 145 -19.91 10.63 11.01
C SER A 145 -20.74 11.61 11.87
N GLN A 146 -20.07 12.51 12.61
CA GLN A 146 -20.77 13.55 13.38
C GLN A 146 -21.50 14.54 12.47
N LEU A 147 -20.88 14.93 11.36
CA LEU A 147 -21.48 15.80 10.35
C LEU A 147 -22.68 15.13 9.68
N ASP A 148 -22.56 13.86 9.29
CA ASP A 148 -23.63 13.10 8.66
C ASP A 148 -24.82 12.93 9.61
N LYS A 149 -24.59 12.69 10.91
CA LYS A 149 -25.66 12.67 11.94
C LYS A 149 -26.35 14.02 12.05
N THR A 150 -25.57 15.09 12.23
CA THR A 150 -26.10 16.45 12.35
C THR A 150 -26.84 16.89 11.09
N SER A 151 -26.32 16.52 9.91
CA SER A 151 -26.95 16.79 8.61
C SER A 151 -28.23 15.99 8.41
N THR A 152 -28.33 14.79 8.99
CA THR A 152 -29.54 13.96 8.96
C THR A 152 -30.60 14.55 9.88
N ASP A 153 -30.24 14.83 11.14
CA ASP A 153 -31.13 15.42 12.15
C ASP A 153 -31.65 16.80 11.73
N ARG A 154 -30.77 17.60 11.11
CA ARG A 154 -31.11 18.92 10.56
C ARG A 154 -31.48 18.86 9.08
N SER A 155 -31.71 17.67 8.54
CA SER A 155 -32.14 17.57 7.15
C SER A 155 -33.49 18.27 7.01
N LEU A 156 -33.64 18.98 5.90
CA LEU A 156 -34.91 19.63 5.56
C LEU A 156 -36.04 18.60 5.51
N GLU A 157 -35.77 17.38 5.05
CA GLU A 157 -36.72 16.27 5.01
C GLU A 157 -37.22 15.89 6.43
N THR A 158 -36.30 15.65 7.38
CA THR A 158 -36.64 15.37 8.78
C THR A 158 -37.43 16.52 9.40
N THR A 159 -37.03 17.76 9.10
CA THR A 159 -37.72 18.96 9.59
C THR A 159 -39.16 19.04 9.03
N SER A 160 -39.35 18.72 7.74
CA SER A 160 -40.67 18.67 7.10
C SER A 160 -41.58 17.62 7.76
N ALA A 161 -41.05 16.41 7.95
CA ALA A 161 -41.78 15.31 8.58
C ALA A 161 -42.21 15.66 10.02
N LEU A 162 -41.31 16.24 10.82
CA LEU A 162 -41.61 16.71 12.18
C LEU A 162 -42.69 17.80 12.16
N LEU A 163 -42.62 18.74 11.22
CA LEU A 163 -43.65 19.76 11.05
C LEU A 163 -45.02 19.14 10.73
N GLN A 164 -45.07 18.09 9.92
CA GLN A 164 -46.30 17.42 9.56
C GLN A 164 -46.94 16.69 10.75
N VAL A 165 -46.12 16.04 11.60
CA VAL A 165 -46.59 15.47 12.89
C VAL A 165 -47.16 16.57 13.79
N GLU A 166 -46.48 17.71 13.87
CA GLU A 166 -46.93 18.87 14.66
C GLU A 166 -48.17 19.58 14.09
N VAL A 167 -48.47 19.41 12.79
CA VAL A 167 -49.74 19.82 12.17
C VAL A 167 -50.84 18.89 12.63
N GLN A 168 -50.65 17.57 12.50
CA GLN A 168 -51.64 16.56 12.91
C GLN A 168 -52.00 16.71 14.38
N LYS A 169 -50.99 16.87 15.25
CA LYS A 169 -51.20 17.12 16.68
C LYS A 169 -52.02 18.38 16.96
N ALA A 170 -51.74 19.48 16.25
CA ALA A 170 -52.51 20.72 16.42
C ALA A 170 -53.96 20.59 15.90
N ASP A 171 -54.19 19.79 14.85
CA ASP A 171 -55.53 19.47 14.35
C ASP A 171 -56.29 18.54 15.31
N GLU A 172 -55.63 17.54 15.90
CA GLU A 172 -56.20 16.68 16.94
C GLU A 172 -56.59 17.49 18.19
N GLU A 173 -55.72 18.39 18.65
CA GLU A 173 -56.03 19.30 19.76
C GLU A 173 -57.22 20.24 19.44
N ALA A 174 -57.39 20.64 18.17
CA ALA A 174 -58.55 21.42 17.75
C ALA A 174 -59.84 20.58 17.71
N GLU A 175 -59.76 19.31 17.26
CA GLU A 175 -60.88 18.38 17.31
C GLU A 175 -61.29 18.05 18.74
N GLU A 176 -60.33 17.92 19.65
CA GLU A 176 -60.61 17.69 21.07
C GLU A 176 -61.35 18.86 21.70
N LEU A 177 -60.96 20.10 21.39
CA LEU A 177 -61.72 21.30 21.79
C LEU A 177 -63.14 21.33 21.21
N ALA A 178 -63.33 20.83 19.98
CA ALA A 178 -64.65 20.73 19.37
C ALA A 178 -65.53 19.71 20.09
N ARG A 179 -65.00 18.52 20.42
CA ARG A 179 -65.72 17.50 21.20
C ARG A 179 -66.12 18.01 22.57
N GLN A 180 -65.20 18.65 23.29
CA GLN A 180 -65.49 19.23 24.61
C GLN A 180 -66.56 20.33 24.57
N PHE A 181 -66.68 21.05 23.45
CA PHE A 181 -67.75 22.01 23.24
C PHE A 181 -69.10 21.33 22.94
N GLU A 182 -69.10 20.28 22.10
CA GLU A 182 -70.30 19.47 21.81
C GLU A 182 -70.86 18.79 23.08
N ASP A 183 -69.99 18.34 23.97
CA ASP A 183 -70.34 17.75 25.27
C ASP A 183 -70.80 18.80 26.31
N GLY A 184 -70.76 20.09 25.96
CA GLY A 184 -71.15 21.20 26.84
C GLY A 184 -70.15 21.52 27.96
N ALA A 185 -68.94 20.95 27.92
CA ALA A 185 -67.90 21.17 28.93
C ALA A 185 -67.17 22.52 28.76
N LEU A 186 -67.30 23.17 27.60
CA LEU A 186 -66.68 24.47 27.28
C LEU A 186 -67.72 25.54 26.97
N SER A 187 -67.46 26.78 27.41
CA SER A 187 -68.25 27.94 26.99
C SER A 187 -67.89 28.36 25.56
N ALA A 188 -68.86 28.94 24.84
CA ALA A 188 -68.69 29.34 23.45
C ALA A 188 -67.50 30.29 23.23
N ASP A 189 -67.27 31.24 24.15
CA ASP A 189 -66.21 32.24 24.04
C ASP A 189 -64.80 31.61 24.20
N VAL A 190 -64.67 30.62 25.10
CA VAL A 190 -63.43 29.87 25.30
C VAL A 190 -63.16 28.92 24.13
N PHE A 191 -64.21 28.25 23.62
CA PHE A 191 -64.12 27.40 22.44
C PHE A 191 -63.67 28.18 21.21
N ILE A 192 -64.34 29.29 20.88
CA ILE A 192 -64.04 30.09 19.68
C ILE A 192 -62.57 30.55 19.72
N LYS A 193 -62.12 31.06 20.86
CA LYS A 193 -60.74 31.54 21.00
C LYS A 193 -59.72 30.42 20.86
N GLY A 194 -59.89 29.30 21.59
CA GLY A 194 -58.96 28.17 21.56
C GLY A 194 -58.93 27.43 20.24
N PHE A 195 -60.10 27.19 19.64
CA PHE A 195 -60.22 26.49 18.36
C PHE A 195 -59.60 27.29 17.22
N LEU A 196 -59.86 28.60 17.14
CA LEU A 196 -59.26 29.47 16.12
C LEU A 196 -57.74 29.55 16.29
N GLU A 197 -57.24 29.60 17.52
CA GLU A 197 -55.80 29.59 17.80
C GLU A 197 -55.14 28.30 17.30
N LYS A 198 -55.70 27.13 17.65
CA LYS A 198 -55.18 25.82 17.22
C LYS A 198 -55.29 25.61 15.72
N LYS A 199 -56.41 25.94 15.09
CA LYS A 199 -56.56 25.88 13.63
C LYS A 199 -55.60 26.82 12.91
N LYS A 200 -55.43 28.05 13.38
CA LYS A 200 -54.46 28.99 12.82
C LYS A 200 -53.03 28.45 12.92
N LEU A 201 -52.69 27.85 14.06
CA LEU A 201 -51.39 27.21 14.27
C LEU A 201 -51.17 26.02 13.31
N ALA A 202 -52.14 25.12 13.21
CA ALA A 202 -52.11 23.97 12.29
C ALA A 202 -51.95 24.41 10.83
N HIS A 203 -52.78 25.35 10.36
CA HIS A 203 -52.69 25.88 9.00
C HIS A 203 -51.36 26.59 8.71
N THR A 204 -50.85 27.37 9.67
CA THR A 204 -49.55 28.04 9.52
C THR A 204 -48.41 27.02 9.41
N ARG A 205 -48.43 25.97 10.24
CA ARG A 205 -47.44 24.88 10.19
C ARG A 205 -47.55 24.09 8.89
N LYS A 206 -48.76 23.82 8.40
CA LYS A 206 -49.02 23.13 7.13
C LYS A 206 -48.45 23.89 5.95
N ILE A 207 -48.74 25.20 5.84
CA ILE A 207 -48.19 26.05 4.77
C ILE A 207 -46.66 26.08 4.81
N LYS A 208 -46.07 26.15 6.01
CA LYS A 208 -44.59 26.10 6.18
C LYS A 208 -44.01 24.76 5.73
N SER A 209 -44.65 23.64 6.08
CA SER A 209 -44.26 22.29 5.63
C SER A 209 -44.32 22.16 4.10
N GLU A 210 -45.43 22.58 3.48
CA GLU A 210 -45.60 22.55 2.02
C GLU A 210 -44.57 23.42 1.29
N LYS A 211 -44.29 24.62 1.82
CA LYS A 211 -43.24 25.49 1.27
C LYS A 211 -41.85 24.86 1.39
N LEU A 212 -41.56 24.20 2.50
CA LEU A 212 -40.29 23.51 2.73
C LEU A 212 -40.14 22.29 1.82
N ALA A 213 -41.21 21.52 1.60
CA ALA A 213 -41.23 20.41 0.64
C ALA A 213 -41.01 20.89 -0.81
N ASN A 214 -41.63 21.99 -1.21
CA ASN A 214 -41.40 22.58 -2.53
C ASN A 214 -39.94 23.03 -2.73
N LEU A 215 -39.33 23.64 -1.70
CA LEU A 215 -37.91 24.02 -1.73
C LEU A 215 -36.98 22.81 -1.87
N LEU A 216 -37.29 21.69 -1.20
CA LEU A 216 -36.56 20.43 -1.33
C LEU A 216 -36.65 19.86 -2.75
N GLN A 217 -37.85 19.90 -3.32
CA GLN A 217 -38.12 19.45 -4.67
C GLN A 217 -37.33 20.31 -5.68
N ASP A 218 -37.38 21.63 -5.55
CA ASP A 218 -36.60 22.55 -6.39
C ASP A 218 -35.09 22.36 -6.23
N GLN A 219 -34.58 22.06 -5.03
CA GLN A 219 -33.16 21.74 -4.82
C GLN A 219 -32.73 20.48 -5.57
N LEU A 220 -33.55 19.43 -5.58
CA LEU A 220 -33.29 18.19 -6.33
C LEU A 220 -33.31 18.43 -7.84
N PHE A 221 -34.21 19.27 -8.34
CA PHE A 221 -34.33 19.59 -9.76
C PHE A 221 -33.30 20.62 -10.25
N ASN A 222 -32.79 21.48 -9.36
CA ASN A 222 -31.86 22.56 -9.70
C ASN A 222 -30.42 22.32 -9.22
N THR A 223 -30.08 21.13 -8.71
CA THR A 223 -28.67 20.74 -8.57
C THR A 223 -28.04 20.62 -9.96
N PRO A 224 -27.10 21.50 -10.35
CA PRO A 224 -26.26 21.20 -11.50
C PRO A 224 -25.53 19.90 -11.19
N MET A 225 -25.56 18.95 -12.12
CA MET A 225 -24.64 17.82 -12.19
C MET A 225 -23.20 18.35 -12.11
N GLY A 226 -22.68 18.55 -10.90
CA GLY A 226 -21.43 19.25 -10.69
C GLY A 226 -21.04 19.19 -9.22
N GLY A 227 -20.27 18.17 -8.85
CA GLY A 227 -19.54 18.20 -7.58
C GLY A 227 -19.94 17.15 -6.54
N ARG A 228 -20.16 15.89 -6.91
CA ARG A 228 -19.94 14.76 -6.01
C ARG A 228 -19.18 13.62 -6.71
N SER A 229 -18.12 13.99 -7.41
CA SER A 229 -16.94 13.13 -7.50
C SER A 229 -15.87 13.86 -6.71
N THR A 230 -15.66 13.48 -5.46
CA THR A 230 -14.30 13.53 -4.92
C THR A 230 -13.52 12.55 -5.78
N SER A 231 -13.04 13.01 -6.93
CA SER A 231 -11.92 12.37 -7.60
C SER A 231 -10.89 12.22 -6.50
N MET A 232 -10.61 10.97 -6.15
CA MET A 232 -9.51 10.66 -5.26
C MET A 232 -8.31 11.33 -5.90
N VAL A 233 -7.83 12.41 -5.28
CA VAL A 233 -6.50 12.93 -5.57
C VAL A 233 -5.62 11.76 -5.20
N GLN A 234 -5.20 10.99 -6.21
CA GLN A 234 -4.25 9.92 -5.99
C GLN A 234 -3.06 10.58 -5.28
N PRO A 235 -2.61 10.02 -4.15
CA PRO A 235 -1.38 10.49 -3.55
C PRO A 235 -0.31 10.42 -4.65
N PRO A 236 0.49 11.47 -4.85
CA PRO A 236 1.53 11.44 -5.87
C PRO A 236 2.35 10.19 -5.62
N TYR A 237 2.40 9.30 -6.62
CA TYR A 237 3.28 8.14 -6.57
C TYR A 237 4.67 8.68 -6.19
N PRO A 238 5.36 8.06 -5.22
CA PRO A 238 6.71 8.45 -4.91
C PRO A 238 7.51 8.30 -6.21
N THR A 239 7.96 9.43 -6.74
CA THR A 239 8.93 9.48 -7.82
C THR A 239 10.02 8.50 -7.50
N ALA A 240 10.27 7.59 -8.45
CA ALA A 240 11.27 6.54 -8.37
C ALA A 240 12.52 7.05 -7.64
N TYR A 241 12.86 6.34 -6.57
CA TYR A 241 14.12 6.30 -5.83
C TYR A 241 15.04 7.53 -5.97
N PRO A 242 15.34 8.28 -4.88
CA PRO A 242 16.45 9.22 -4.92
C PRO A 242 17.70 8.47 -5.34
N ASP A 243 18.34 8.94 -6.41
CA ASP A 243 19.54 8.46 -7.06
C ASP A 243 20.52 7.88 -6.01
N ILE A 244 20.45 6.56 -5.83
CA ILE A 244 21.43 5.83 -5.06
C ILE A 244 22.62 5.77 -6.00
N PRO A 245 23.79 6.32 -5.64
CA PRO A 245 24.98 6.18 -6.46
C PRO A 245 25.17 4.69 -6.72
N GLN A 246 24.89 4.24 -7.95
CA GLN A 246 25.08 2.85 -8.28
C GLN A 246 26.58 2.59 -8.14
N PRO A 247 27.00 1.55 -7.41
CA PRO A 247 28.39 1.12 -7.50
C PRO A 247 28.67 0.87 -8.98
N ASN A 248 29.69 1.52 -9.51
CA ASN A 248 30.07 1.44 -10.91
C ASN A 248 30.16 -0.04 -11.33
N VAL A 249 29.09 -0.51 -11.98
CA VAL A 249 29.03 -1.83 -12.59
C VAL A 249 29.69 -1.73 -13.96
N ASN A 250 30.96 -1.34 -14.00
CA ASN A 250 31.83 -1.72 -15.11
C ASN A 250 32.10 -3.22 -14.95
N ARG A 251 31.04 -4.01 -15.13
CA ARG A 251 31.11 -5.38 -15.62
C ARG A 251 31.65 -5.25 -17.04
N HIS A 252 32.97 -5.21 -17.16
CA HIS A 252 33.58 -5.59 -18.41
C HIS A 252 33.24 -7.06 -18.62
N SER A 253 32.42 -7.27 -19.64
CA SER A 253 32.05 -8.54 -20.24
C SER A 253 33.30 -9.35 -20.54
N LEU A 254 33.61 -10.33 -19.71
CA LEU A 254 34.53 -11.43 -20.01
C LEU A 254 33.97 -12.67 -19.32
N TRP A 255 32.91 -13.21 -19.91
CA TRP A 255 32.63 -14.64 -19.92
C TRP A 255 32.67 -15.06 -21.38
#